data_AF-A0A484GWN8-F1
#
_entry.id   AF-A0A484GWN8-F1
#
_cell.length_a   1.000
_cell.length_b   1.000
_cell.length_c   1.000
_cell.angle_alpha   90.00
_cell.angle_beta   90.00
_cell.angle_gamma   90.00
#
_symmetry.space_group_name_H-M   'P 1'
#
loop_
_entity.id
_entity.type
_entity.pdbx_description
1 polymer ?
#
loop_
_entity_poly.entity_id
_entity_poly.type
_entity_poly.pdbx_seq_one_letter_code
_entity_poly.pdbx_strand_id
1 'polypeptide(L)' 'TAKECQATTTETKAKIIERVERGEKEVDVTRSYNMNHSTIGIVLKNKDKIMEHVKS' A
#
# COMPACT_ATOMS: atom_id res chain seq x y z
N THR A 1 -22.99 1.08 -7.88
CA THR A 1 -21.96 2.12 -7.73
C THR A 1 -20.65 1.53 -8.21
N ALA A 2 -20.15 1.97 -9.37
CA ALA A 2 -18.88 1.48 -9.91
C ALA A 2 -17.75 1.93 -8.97
N LYS A 3 -16.97 0.98 -8.46
CA LYS A 3 -15.82 1.26 -7.62
C LYS A 3 -14.70 1.76 -8.54
N GLU A 4 -14.52 3.08 -8.58
CA GLU A 4 -13.42 3.72 -9.30
C GLU A 4 -12.09 3.13 -8.81
N CYS A 5 -11.45 2.31 -9.65
CA CYS A 5 -10.10 1.81 -9.39
C CYS A 5 -9.11 2.97 -9.56
N GLN A 6 -8.93 3.76 -8.50
CA GLN A 6 -7.85 4.75 -8.46
C GLN A 6 -6.53 4.01 -8.65
N ALA A 7 -5.85 4.31 -9.76
CA ALA A 7 -4.54 3.78 -10.07
C ALA A 7 -3.55 4.28 -9.01
N THR A 8 -3.32 3.47 -7.98
CA THR A 8 -2.35 3.75 -6.93
C THR A 8 -0.95 3.53 -7.51
N THR A 9 -0.15 4.59 -7.55
CA THR A 9 1.23 4.57 -8.04
C THR A 9 2.10 3.63 -7.22
N THR A 10 3.08 3.01 -7.87
CA THR A 10 4.02 2.05 -7.25
C THR A 10 4.76 2.65 -6.05
N GLU A 11 5.09 3.95 -6.12
CA GLU A 11 5.69 4.72 -5.03
C GLU A 11 4.79 4.80 -3.78
N THR A 12 3.49 4.99 -3.96
CA THR A 12 2.54 5.08 -2.83
C THR A 12 2.46 3.72 -2.12
N LYS A 13 2.46 2.64 -2.90
CA LYS A 13 2.46 1.27 -2.36
C LYS A 13 3.76 0.97 -1.60
N ALA A 14 4.91 1.41 -2.10
CA ALA A 14 6.19 1.26 -1.40
C ALA A 14 6.23 2.03 -0.08
N LYS A 15 5.75 3.28 -0.05
CA LYS A 15 5.66 4.07 1.20
C LYS A 15 4.74 3.43 2.24
N ILE A 16 3.66 2.78 1.82
CA ILE A 16 2.78 2.01 2.70
C ILE A 16 3.55 0.83 3.32
N ILE A 17 4.30 0.07 2.49
CA ILE A 17 5.11 -1.06 2.96
C ILE A 17 6.15 -0.58 3.97
N GLU A 18 6.90 0.50 3.67
CA GLU A 18 7.90 1.05 4.59
C GLU A 18 7.32 1.45 5.95
N ARG A 19 6.14 2.08 5.97
CA ARG A 19 5.49 2.47 7.24
C ARG A 19 5.07 1.27 8.08
N VAL A 20 4.52 0.24 7.43
CA VAL A 20 4.14 -1.00 8.11
C VAL A 20 5.39 -1.74 8.62
N GLU A 21 6.47 -1.80 7.83
CA GLU A 21 7.73 -2.42 8.26
C GLU A 21 8.45 -1.63 9.37
N ARG A 22 8.25 -0.30 9.43
CA ARG A 22 8.70 0.54 10.54
C ARG A 22 7.90 0.31 11.84
N GLY A 23 6.83 -0.46 11.79
CA GLY A 23 6.01 -0.84 12.93
C GLY A 23 4.76 0.02 13.13
N GLU A 24 4.37 0.86 12.16
CA GLU A 24 3.06 1.52 12.21
C GLU A 24 1.94 0.48 12.05
N LYS A 25 0.84 0.66 12.80
CA LYS A 25 -0.32 -0.22 12.68
C LYS A 25 -0.97 -0.02 11.31
N GLU A 26 -1.38 -1.12 10.69
CA GLU A 26 -2.08 -1.10 9.40
C GLU A 26 -3.31 -0.18 9.42
N VAL A 27 -4.02 -0.08 10.56
CA VAL A 27 -5.18 0.81 10.72
C VAL A 27 -4.80 2.28 10.60
N ASP A 28 -3.68 2.69 11.19
CA ASP A 28 -3.19 4.08 11.14
C ASP A 28 -2.68 4.42 9.73
N VAL A 29 -2.02 3.47 9.07
CA VAL A 29 -1.60 3.62 7.67
C VAL A 29 -2.81 3.71 6.74
N THR A 30 -3.80 2.82 6.92
CA THR A 30 -5.05 2.81 6.14
C THR A 30 -5.78 4.16 6.25
N ARG A 31 -5.88 4.69 7.47
CA ARG A 31 -6.52 5.98 7.75
C ARG A 31 -5.75 7.15 7.14
N SER A 32 -4.42 7.10 7.16
CA SER A 32 -3.54 8.13 6.57
C SER A 32 -3.66 8.23 5.06
N TYR A 33 -3.83 7.09 4.38
CA TYR A 33 -3.92 7.03 2.92
C TYR A 33 -5.36 7.02 2.39
N ASN A 34 -6.37 7.05 3.27
CA ASN A 34 -7.80 6.91 2.92
C ASN A 34 -8.05 5.72 1.97
N MET A 35 -7.32 4.62 2.18
CA MET A 35 -7.45 3.41 1.38
C MET A 35 -8.32 2.39 2.11
N ASN A 36 -8.90 1.45 1.37
CA ASN A 36 -9.57 0.31 2.02
C ASN A 36 -8.52 -0.63 2.63
N HIS A 37 -8.84 -1.24 3.77
CA HIS A 37 -8.01 -2.26 4.40
C HIS A 37 -7.67 -3.41 3.44
N SER A 38 -8.62 -3.82 2.58
CA SER A 38 -8.38 -4.83 1.55
C SER A 38 -7.32 -4.41 0.53
N THR A 39 -7.24 -3.12 0.19
CA THR A 39 -6.21 -2.58 -0.72
C THR A 39 -4.84 -2.66 -0.07
N ILE A 40 -4.72 -2.23 1.20
CA ILE A 40 -3.49 -2.34 1.99
C ILE A 40 -3.04 -3.80 2.09
N GLY A 41 -3.95 -4.73 2.38
CA GLY A 41 -3.63 -6.15 2.42
C GLY A 41 -3.11 -6.71 1.09
N ILE A 42 -3.62 -6.24 -0.05
CA ILE A 42 -3.09 -6.62 -1.38
C ILE A 42 -1.70 -6.01 -1.61
N VAL A 43 -1.46 -4.77 -1.17
CA VAL A 43 -0.15 -4.12 -1.24
C VAL A 43 0.89 -4.90 -0.45
N LEU A 44 0.58 -5.28 0.79
CA LEU A 44 1.49 -6.04 1.65
C LEU A 44 1.74 -7.46 1.11
N LYS A 45 0.72 -8.13 0.57
CA LYS A 45 0.88 -9.45 -0.08
C LYS A 45 1.81 -9.41 -1.30
N ASN A 46 1.84 -8.30 -2.02
CA ASN A 46 2.67 -8.13 -3.22
C ASN A 46 3.95 -7.31 -2.94
N LYS A 47 4.36 -7.17 -1.67
CA LYS A 47 5.46 -6.25 -1.28
C LYS A 47 6.76 -6.50 -2.03
N ASP A 48 7.12 -7.76 -2.24
CA ASP A 48 8.37 -8.16 -2.91
C ASP A 48 8.42 -7.62 -4.35
N LYS A 49 7.35 -7.86 -5.11
CA LYS A 49 7.22 -7.39 -6.50
C LYS A 49 7.22 -5.87 -6.59
N ILE A 50 6.59 -5.20 -5.63
CA ILE A 50 6.52 -3.73 -5.59
C ILE A 50 7.89 -3.15 -5.28
N MET A 51 8.63 -3.72 -4.32
CA MET A 51 9.97 -3.26 -3.97
C MET A 51 11.01 -3.56 -5.05
N GLU A 52 10.89 -4.68 -5.76
CA GLU A 52 11.74 -4.99 -6.93
C GLU A 52 11.60 -3.92 -8.02
N HIS A 53 10.37 -3.48 -8.29
CA HIS A 53 10.06 -2.45 -9.28
C HIS A 53 10.47 -1.02 -8.85
N VAL A 54 10.69 -0.78 -7.56
CA VAL A 54 11.14 0.53 -7.04
C VAL A 54 12.66 0.62 -6.98
N LYS A 55 13.35 -0.52 -6.88
CA LYS A 55 14.82 -0.59 -6.88
C LYS A 55 15.42 -0.62 -8.29
N SER A 56 14.63 -0.98 -9.31
CA SER A 56 15.02 -0.92 -10.72
C SER A 56 14.73 0.45 -11.30
#